data_AF-A0A3C1RVK9-F1
#
_entry.id   AF-A0A3C1RVK9-F1
#
_cell.length_a   1.000
_cell.length_b   1.000
_cell.length_c   1.000
_cell.angle_alpha   90.00
_cell.angle_beta   90.00
_cell.angle_gamma   90.00
#
_symmetry.space_group_name_H-M   'P 1'
#
loop_
_entity.id
_entity.type
_entity.pdbx_description
1 polymer ?
#
loop_
_entity_poly.entity_id
_entity_poly.type
_entity_poly.pdbx_seq_one_letter_code
_entity_poly.pdbx_strand_id
1 'polypeptide(L)' 'MNNPEAEIKLQLRPRITETVSIEVPIDTLESLTKIATIRDMSVEALLKFYIGQGLRTDLTKAFSERLLDTTTT' A
#
# COMPACT_ATOMS: atom_id res chain seq x y z
N MET A 1 42.42 9.18 -3.78
CA MET A 1 41.82 8.04 -3.04
C MET A 1 40.52 8.52 -2.44
N ASN A 2 39.42 7.83 -2.77
CA ASN A 2 38.03 8.25 -2.53
C ASN A 2 37.70 8.32 -1.02
N ASN A 3 36.97 9.37 -0.63
CA ASN A 3 36.49 9.60 0.72
C ASN A 3 35.43 8.53 1.11
N PRO A 4 35.66 7.70 2.14
CA PRO A 4 34.74 6.65 2.55
C PRO A 4 33.49 7.15 3.31
N GLU A 5 33.37 8.45 3.56
CA GLU A 5 32.29 9.07 4.35
C GLU A 5 31.22 9.76 3.50
N ALA A 6 30.99 9.31 2.27
CA ALA A 6 29.84 9.77 1.50
C ALA A 6 28.55 9.30 2.20
N GLU A 7 28.08 10.10 3.15
CA GLU A 7 26.81 9.97 3.86
C GLU A 7 25.71 9.70 2.83
N ILE A 8 25.20 8.47 2.81
CA ILE A 8 24.07 8.09 1.97
C ILE A 8 22.84 8.77 2.56
N LYS A 9 22.59 10.02 2.16
CA LYS A 9 21.36 10.74 2.52
C LYS A 9 20.19 10.08 1.80
N LEU A 10 19.38 9.34 2.54
CA LEU A 10 18.12 8.78 2.06
C LEU A 10 17.17 9.93 1.69
N GLN A 11 17.13 10.29 0.41
CA GLN A 11 16.19 11.28 -0.10
C GLN A 11 14.81 10.63 -0.28
N LEU A 12 14.05 10.56 0.81
CA LEU A 12 12.63 10.20 0.75
C LEU A 12 11.89 11.32 0.01
N ARG A 13 11.47 11.07 -1.23
CA ARG A 13 10.55 11.97 -1.95
C ARG A 13 9.12 11.63 -1.53
N PRO A 14 8.42 12.52 -0.80
CA PRO A 14 7.02 12.29 -0.47
C PRO A 14 6.20 12.16 -1.74
N ARG A 15 5.27 11.20 -1.77
CA ARG A 15 4.28 11.12 -2.85
C ARG A 15 3.25 12.23 -2.65
N ILE A 16 2.73 12.75 -3.76
CA ILE A 16 1.49 13.54 -3.73
C ILE A 16 0.40 12.62 -3.17
N THR A 17 -0.33 13.10 -2.17
CA THR A 17 -1.39 12.34 -1.49
C THR A 17 -2.62 13.22 -1.33
N GLU A 18 -3.78 12.58 -1.25
CA GLU A 18 -5.06 13.20 -0.97
C GLU A 18 -5.69 12.47 0.23
N THR A 19 -6.37 13.24 1.10
CA THR A 19 -7.05 12.69 2.27
C THR A 19 -8.41 12.14 1.87
N VAL A 20 -8.64 10.86 2.16
CA VAL A 20 -9.94 10.21 1.96
C VAL A 20 -10.55 9.92 3.32
N SER A 21 -11.76 10.43 3.57
CA SER A 21 -12.53 10.14 4.79
C SER A 21 -13.62 9.12 4.48
N ILE A 22 -13.73 8.08 5.31
CA ILE A 22 -14.75 7.03 5.18
C ILE A 22 -15.38 6.75 6.54
N GLU A 23 -16.69 6.50 6.56
CA GLU A 23 -17.36 5.95 7.73
C GLU A 23 -17.05 4.45 7.82
N VAL A 24 -16.64 3.99 9.00
CA VAL A 24 -16.32 2.58 9.26
C VAL A 24 -17.20 2.10 10.42
N PRO A 25 -17.88 0.96 10.28
CA PRO A 25 -18.60 0.36 11.40
C PRO A 25 -17.71 0.18 12.62
N ILE A 26 -18.24 0.45 13.82
CA ILE A 26 -17.45 0.47 15.06
C ILE A 26 -16.79 -0.89 15.34
N ASP A 27 -17.53 -1.97 15.14
CA ASP A 27 -17.06 -3.36 15.26
C ASP A 27 -15.91 -3.68 14.27
N THR A 28 -15.97 -3.09 13.08
CA THR A 28 -14.91 -3.21 12.08
C THR A 28 -13.66 -2.44 12.53
N LEU A 29 -13.80 -1.25 13.11
CA LEU A 29 -12.68 -0.50 13.66
C LEU A 29 -12.02 -1.23 14.84
N GLU A 30 -12.80 -1.87 15.71
CA GLU A 30 -12.28 -2.72 16.79
C GLU A 30 -11.47 -3.90 16.22
N SER A 31 -12.00 -4.56 15.19
CA SER A 31 -11.31 -5.66 14.49
C SER A 31 -10.00 -5.19 13.85
N LEU A 32 -10.01 -4.03 13.18
CA LEU A 32 -8.81 -3.43 12.60
C LEU A 32 -7.76 -3.11 13.68
N THR A 33 -8.19 -2.56 14.82
CA THR A 33 -7.30 -2.25 15.95
C THR A 33 -6.63 -3.50 16.49
N LYS A 34 -7.41 -4.58 16.72
CA LYS A 34 -6.89 -5.87 17.19
C LYS A 34 -5.82 -6.43 16.25
N ILE A 35 -6.08 -6.42 14.94
CA ILE A 35 -5.13 -6.94 13.96
C ILE A 35 -3.89 -6.07 13.85
N ALA A 36 -4.05 -4.75 13.93
CA ALA A 36 -2.93 -3.81 13.93
C ALA A 36 -1.97 -4.08 15.11
N THR A 37 -2.53 -4.32 16.31
CA THR A 37 -1.76 -4.74 17.49
C THR A 37 -1.02 -6.08 17.27
N ILE A 38 -1.70 -7.10 16.74
CA ILE A 38 -1.10 -8.42 16.49
C ILE A 38 0.08 -8.32 15.51
N ARG A 39 0.03 -7.40 14.55
CA ARG A 39 1.05 -7.22 13.51
C ARG A 39 2.06 -6.10 13.81
N ASP A 40 2.04 -5.56 15.03
CA ASP A 40 2.92 -4.47 15.47
C ASP A 40 2.96 -3.27 14.51
N MET A 41 1.76 -2.79 14.12
CA MET A 41 1.62 -1.63 13.24
C MET A 41 0.47 -0.73 13.67
N SER A 42 0.47 0.53 13.20
CA SER A 42 -0.67 1.42 13.41
C SER A 42 -1.87 0.98 12.57
N VAL A 43 -3.08 1.37 13.01
CA VAL A 43 -4.32 1.13 12.24
C VAL A 43 -4.22 1.76 10.86
N GLU A 44 -3.65 2.96 10.75
CA GLU A 44 -3.43 3.64 9.47
C GLU A 44 -2.50 2.83 8.54
N ALA A 45 -1.40 2.30 9.08
CA ALA A 45 -0.47 1.46 8.30
C ALA A 45 -1.15 0.17 7.84
N LEU A 46 -1.97 -0.45 8.69
CA LEU A 46 -2.75 -1.64 8.33
C LEU A 46 -3.75 -1.34 7.21
N LEU A 47 -4.48 -0.23 7.29
CA LEU A 47 -5.43 0.21 6.25
C LEU A 47 -4.72 0.42 4.91
N LYS A 48 -3.61 1.18 4.91
CA LYS A 48 -2.78 1.39 3.70
C LYS A 48 -2.28 0.07 3.13
N PHE A 49 -1.88 -0.86 3.99
CA PHE A 49 -1.43 -2.19 3.58
C PHE A 49 -2.54 -3.00 2.92
N TYR A 50 -3.72 -3.10 3.53
CA TYR A 50 -4.86 -3.83 2.97
C TYR A 50 -5.36 -3.24 1.66
N ILE A 51 -5.49 -1.91 1.58
CA ILE A 51 -5.84 -1.21 0.34
C ILE A 51 -4.83 -1.55 -0.76
N GLY A 52 -3.53 -1.42 -0.45
CA GLY A 52 -2.48 -1.71 -1.42
C GLY A 52 -2.45 -3.18 -1.85
N GLN A 53 -2.71 -4.12 -0.95
CA GLN A 53 -2.74 -5.55 -1.25
C GLN A 53 -3.87 -5.91 -2.22
N GLY A 54 -5.10 -5.49 -1.93
CA GLY A 54 -6.25 -5.73 -2.80
C GLY A 54 -6.06 -5.07 -4.16
N LEU A 55 -5.76 -3.77 -4.17
CA LEU A 55 -5.65 -3.00 -5.41
C LEU A 55 -4.54 -3.52 -6.34
N ARG A 56 -3.36 -3.89 -5.79
CA ARG A 56 -2.29 -4.47 -6.63
C ARG A 56 -2.74 -5.79 -7.27
N THR A 57 -3.45 -6.63 -6.53
CA THR A 57 -3.97 -7.91 -7.02
C THR A 57 -4.95 -7.68 -8.18
N ASP A 58 -5.89 -6.75 -8.00
CA ASP A 58 -6.90 -6.43 -9.01
C ASP A 58 -6.28 -5.81 -10.27
N LEU A 59 -5.32 -4.88 -10.10
CA LEU A 59 -4.60 -4.27 -11.23
C LEU A 59 -3.79 -5.29 -12.03
N THR A 60 -3.13 -6.24 -11.36
CA THR A 60 -2.42 -7.33 -12.05
C THR A 60 -3.38 -8.19 -12.85
N LYS A 61 -4.53 -8.56 -12.27
CA LYS A 61 -5.55 -9.35 -12.96
C LYS A 61 -6.10 -8.63 -14.20
N ALA A 62 -6.50 -7.37 -14.05
CA ALA A 62 -7.03 -6.57 -15.15
C ALA A 62 -6.01 -6.37 -16.28
N PHE A 63 -4.72 -6.28 -15.96
CA PHE A 63 -3.67 -6.20 -16.96
C PHE A 63 -3.50 -7.52 -17.73
N SER A 64 -3.50 -8.66 -17.04
CA SER A 64 -3.42 -9.98 -17.66
C SER A 64 -4.58 -10.24 -18.62
N GLU A 65 -5.81 -9.90 -18.23
CA GLU A 65 -7.00 -10.07 -19.07
C GLU A 65 -6.89 -9.26 -20.38
N ARG A 66 -6.46 -7.99 -20.30
CA ARG A 66 -6.25 -7.14 -21.49
C ARG A 66 -5.21 -7.68 -22.47
N LEU A 67 -4.15 -8.32 -21.98
CA LEU A 67 -3.11 -8.90 -22.83
C LEU A 67 -3.59 -10.14 -23.59
N LEU A 68 -4.45 -10.95 -22.97
CA LEU A 68 -5.05 -12.11 -23.63
C LEU A 68 -5.99 -11.68 -24.76
N ASP A 69 -6.79 -10.63 -24.54
CA ASP A 69 -7.69 -10.09 -25.56
C ASP A 69 -6.94 -9.50 -26.77
N THR A 70 -5.79 -8.86 -26.54
CA THR A 70 -5.00 -8.22 -27.61
C THR A 70 -4.13 -9.18 -28.41
N THR A 71 -3.87 -10.40 -27.92
CA THR A 71 -3.05 -11.40 -28.61
C THR A 71 -3.87 -12.43 -29.42
N THR A 72 -5.21 -12.34 -29.37
CA THR A 72 -6.12 -13.24 -30.09
C THR A 72 -6.69 -12.61 -31.38
N THR A 73 -6.18 -11.44 -31.81
CA THR A 73 -6.51 -10.78 -33.10
C THR A 73 -5.30 -10.78 -34.01
#